data_AF-A0A3R7V4T0-F1
#
_entry.id   AF-A0A3R7V4T0-F1
#
_cell.length_a   1.000
_cell.length_b   1.000
_cell.length_c   1.000
_cell.angle_alpha   90.00
_cell.angle_beta   90.00
_cell.angle_gamma   90.00
#
_symmetry.space_group_name_H-M   'P 1'
#
loop_
_entity.id
_entity.type
_entity.pdbx_description
1 polymer ?
#
loop_
_entity_poly.entity_id
_entity_poly.type
_entity_poly.pdbx_seq_one_letter_code
_entity_poly.pdbx_strand_id
1 'polypeptide(L)'
;MRTGFLLGLVTLGSVLFIGCSAAQAPSSTLSSEPDASVASDRWRVAATGTRVGDDQIEIAMMVSRTTDPPQVISQPRIMLVIGQQGTVEITDGSFDISATVDSSWNDGRVNVDIKTAIREGGVLKSSPRIRMSIE
;
A
#
# COMPACT_ATOMS: atom_id res chain seq x y z
N MET A 1 -1.93 80.35 2.07
CA MET A 1 -2.86 79.33 2.58
C MET A 1 -2.85 78.19 1.57
N ARG A 2 -2.05 77.11 1.73
CA ARG A 2 -2.44 75.81 2.34
C ARG A 2 -3.91 75.48 2.02
N THR A 3 -4.27 74.43 1.27
CA THR A 3 -4.20 72.99 1.66
C THR A 3 -4.61 72.13 0.43
N GLY A 4 -3.80 71.19 -0.06
CA GLY A 4 -3.91 69.71 0.08
C GLY A 4 -4.09 69.07 -1.32
N PHE A 5 -3.28 68.18 -1.91
CA PHE A 5 -2.46 67.01 -1.51
C PHE A 5 -3.26 65.73 -1.22
N LEU A 6 -3.27 64.80 -2.19
CA LEU A 6 -3.28 63.32 -2.09
C LEU A 6 -3.46 62.75 -3.53
N LEU A 7 -2.37 62.45 -4.26
CA LEU A 7 -1.72 61.14 -4.37
C LEU A 7 -2.68 59.96 -4.57
N GLY A 8 -2.94 59.63 -5.84
CA GLY A 8 -3.35 58.29 -6.25
C GLY A 8 -2.12 57.39 -6.35
N LEU A 9 -2.03 56.44 -5.41
CA LEU A 9 -0.97 55.46 -5.27
C LEU A 9 -1.00 54.44 -6.42
N VAL A 10 0.17 54.18 -7.00
CA VAL A 10 0.47 53.07 -7.90
C VAL A 10 0.59 51.78 -7.08
N THR A 11 -0.07 50.70 -7.51
CA THR A 11 0.34 49.36 -7.08
C THR A 11 0.45 48.44 -8.30
N LEU A 12 1.67 47.94 -8.48
CA LEU A 12 2.07 46.98 -9.51
C LEU A 12 1.25 45.69 -9.39
N GLY A 13 0.59 45.31 -10.49
CA GLY A 13 0.06 43.96 -10.65
C GLY A 13 1.21 42.98 -10.85
N SER A 14 1.46 42.17 -9.83
CA SER A 14 2.52 41.15 -9.82
C SER A 14 2.36 40.11 -10.93
N VAL A 15 3.51 39.79 -11.50
CA VAL A 15 3.80 38.83 -12.57
C VAL A 15 3.88 37.39 -12.01
N LEU A 16 3.29 36.42 -12.72
CA LEU A 16 3.53 34.95 -12.73
C LEU A 16 3.35 34.24 -11.36
N PHE A 17 2.80 33.04 -11.24
CA PHE A 17 3.06 31.80 -11.96
C PHE A 17 1.82 30.90 -11.84
N ILE A 18 1.53 30.19 -12.93
CA ILE A 18 1.07 28.80 -12.99
C ILE A 18 0.74 28.27 -11.59
N GLY A 19 -0.55 28.25 -11.24
CA GLY A 19 -1.01 27.38 -10.18
C GLY A 19 -0.69 25.97 -10.61
N CYS A 20 0.48 25.46 -10.22
CA CYS A 20 0.80 24.06 -10.32
C CYS A 20 -0.34 23.35 -9.63
N SER A 21 -1.13 22.61 -10.40
CA SER A 21 -1.91 21.51 -9.87
C SER A 21 -0.93 20.71 -9.05
N ALA A 22 -0.99 20.83 -7.72
CA ALA A 22 -0.48 19.79 -6.85
C ALA A 22 -1.43 18.61 -7.08
N ALA A 23 -1.28 17.94 -8.22
CA ALA A 23 -1.64 16.56 -8.34
C ALA A 23 -0.81 15.87 -7.25
N GLN A 24 -1.40 15.72 -6.06
CA GLN A 24 -0.89 14.74 -5.12
C GLN A 24 -0.90 13.43 -5.90
N ALA A 25 0.29 13.00 -6.33
CA ALA A 25 0.47 11.65 -6.82
C ALA A 25 -0.08 10.74 -5.72
N PRO A 26 -0.96 9.78 -6.05
CA PRO A 26 -1.51 8.88 -5.05
C PRO A 26 -0.33 8.17 -4.38
N SER A 27 -0.05 8.52 -3.12
CA SER A 27 0.91 7.82 -2.28
C SER A 27 0.32 6.47 -1.94
N SER A 28 0.42 5.55 -2.89
CA SER A 28 -0.23 4.23 -2.90
C SER A 28 0.79 3.12 -3.17
N THR A 29 2.05 3.39 -2.84
CA THR A 29 3.07 2.37 -2.80
C THR A 29 3.24 1.91 -1.36
N LEU A 30 3.63 0.66 -1.18
CA LEU A 30 4.33 0.27 0.05
C LEU A 30 5.44 1.30 0.31
N SER A 31 5.73 1.58 1.58
CA SER A 31 6.74 2.58 1.97
C SER A 31 8.14 2.28 1.41
N SER A 32 8.34 1.06 0.90
CA SER A 32 9.51 0.56 0.19
C SER A 32 9.07 -0.27 -1.03
N GLU A 33 10.03 -0.59 -1.92
CA GLU A 33 9.81 -1.60 -2.96
C GLU A 33 9.38 -2.92 -2.30
N PRO A 34 8.36 -3.63 -2.83
CA PRO A 34 7.91 -4.89 -2.24
C PRO A 34 8.97 -5.98 -2.39
N ASP A 35 9.19 -6.74 -1.33
CA ASP A 35 10.09 -7.92 -1.36
C ASP A 35 9.56 -8.97 -2.33
N ALA A 36 8.24 -9.07 -2.46
CA ALA A 36 7.60 -9.94 -3.43
C ALA A 36 6.27 -9.39 -3.92
N SER A 37 5.95 -9.66 -5.19
CA SER A 37 4.66 -9.33 -5.78
C SER A 37 4.24 -10.36 -6.81
N VAL A 38 2.94 -10.63 -6.87
CA VAL A 38 2.32 -11.51 -7.85
C VAL A 38 1.06 -10.83 -8.40
N ALA A 39 0.90 -10.89 -9.72
CA ALA A 39 -0.34 -10.54 -10.39
C ALA A 39 -1.08 -11.83 -10.78
N SER A 40 -2.38 -11.88 -10.50
CA SER A 40 -3.26 -12.97 -10.89
C SER A 40 -4.59 -12.37 -11.34
N ASP A 41 -5.01 -12.70 -12.56
CA ASP A 41 -6.21 -12.16 -13.18
C ASP A 41 -6.19 -10.61 -13.20
N ARG A 42 -7.18 -9.97 -12.58
CA ARG A 42 -7.29 -8.51 -12.43
C ARG A 42 -6.76 -7.98 -11.09
N TRP A 43 -6.03 -8.81 -10.35
CA TRP A 43 -5.56 -8.52 -9.00
C TRP A 43 -4.05 -8.60 -8.92
N ARG A 44 -3.47 -7.75 -8.09
CA ARG A 44 -2.06 -7.81 -7.71
C ARG A 44 -1.97 -7.79 -6.20
N VAL A 45 -1.19 -8.74 -5.68
CA VAL A 45 -0.79 -8.76 -4.27
C VAL A 45 0.71 -8.48 -4.22
N ALA A 46 1.10 -7.60 -3.31
CA ALA A 46 2.49 -7.32 -3.00
C ALA A 46 2.68 -7.41 -1.49
N ALA A 47 3.88 -7.78 -1.05
CA ALA A 47 4.21 -7.87 0.36
C ALA A 47 5.63 -7.39 0.63
N THR A 48 5.81 -6.81 1.81
CA THR A 48 7.09 -6.50 2.43
C THR A 48 7.10 -7.13 3.82
N GLY A 49 8.25 -7.65 4.24
CA GLY A 49 8.41 -8.34 5.50
C GLY A 49 9.62 -7.82 6.24
N THR A 50 9.42 -7.50 7.51
CA THR A 50 10.46 -6.95 8.37
C THR A 50 10.56 -7.80 9.61
N ARG A 51 11.78 -8.13 10.03
CA ARG A 51 12.00 -8.75 11.33
C ARG A 51 11.82 -7.72 12.45
N VAL A 52 11.04 -8.06 13.47
CA VAL A 52 10.77 -7.19 14.62
C VAL A 52 11.24 -7.92 15.88
N GLY A 53 12.49 -7.74 16.27
CA GLY A 53 13.10 -8.48 17.38
C GLY A 53 13.56 -9.89 17.00
N ASP A 54 13.72 -10.76 18.01
CA ASP A 54 14.38 -12.05 17.83
C ASP A 54 13.47 -13.12 17.23
N ASP A 55 12.18 -13.09 17.56
CA ASP A 55 11.21 -14.15 17.26
C ASP A 55 9.96 -13.68 16.51
N GLN A 56 9.87 -12.40 16.12
CA GLN A 56 8.69 -11.85 15.43
C GLN A 56 9.03 -11.25 14.07
N ILE A 57 8.02 -11.25 13.21
CA ILE A 57 8.03 -10.59 11.91
C ILE A 57 6.77 -9.75 11.74
N GLU A 58 6.91 -8.62 11.05
CA GLU A 58 5.81 -7.82 10.54
C GLU A 58 5.71 -8.06 9.03
N ILE A 59 4.51 -8.39 8.55
CA ILE A 59 4.20 -8.50 7.13
C ILE A 59 3.22 -7.40 6.76
N ALA A 60 3.66 -6.49 5.88
CA ALA A 60 2.82 -5.48 5.27
C ALA A 60 2.44 -5.94 3.85
N MET A 61 1.14 -6.00 3.56
CA MET A 61 0.64 -6.40 2.25
C MET A 61 -0.04 -5.22 1.56
N MET A 62 -0.14 -5.31 0.23
CA MET A 62 -0.91 -4.43 -0.60
C MET A 62 -1.68 -5.25 -1.61
N VAL A 63 -2.99 -5.07 -1.65
CA VAL A 63 -3.89 -5.66 -2.64
C VAL A 63 -4.39 -4.55 -3.55
N SER A 64 -4.23 -4.74 -4.86
CA SER A 64 -4.59 -3.75 -5.87
C SER A 64 -5.24 -4.40 -7.09
N ARG A 65 -5.99 -3.60 -7.87
CA ARG A 65 -6.41 -3.97 -9.21
C ARG A 65 -5.28 -3.72 -10.20
N THR A 66 -5.13 -4.61 -11.17
CA THR A 66 -4.19 -4.46 -12.29
C THR A 66 -4.77 -3.55 -13.39
N THR A 67 -5.21 -2.35 -13.01
CA THR A 67 -5.63 -1.28 -13.93
C THR A 67 -4.45 -0.36 -14.24
N ASP A 68 -4.63 0.56 -15.19
CA ASP A 68 -3.68 1.65 -15.45
C ASP A 68 -4.38 3.01 -15.25
N PRO A 69 -4.11 3.74 -14.15
CA PRO A 69 -3.15 3.43 -13.08
C PRO A 69 -3.64 2.29 -12.15
N PRO A 70 -2.74 1.59 -11.43
CA PRO A 70 -3.12 0.59 -10.44
C PRO A 70 -4.00 1.18 -9.34
N GLN A 71 -5.10 0.52 -9.03
CA GLN A 71 -6.00 0.95 -7.95
C GLN A 71 -5.73 0.13 -6.69
N VAL A 72 -5.20 0.74 -5.64
CA VAL A 72 -5.04 0.08 -4.32
C VAL A 72 -6.41 -0.11 -3.68
N ILE A 73 -6.66 -1.34 -3.24
CA ILE A 73 -7.91 -1.77 -2.62
C ILE A 73 -7.75 -1.90 -1.10
N SER A 74 -6.63 -2.47 -0.65
CA SER A 74 -6.34 -2.61 0.78
C SER A 74 -4.84 -2.73 1.05
N GLN A 75 -4.43 -2.33 2.26
CA GLN A 75 -3.04 -2.39 2.73
C GLN A 75 -2.94 -2.94 4.16
N PRO A 76 -3.29 -4.21 4.39
CA PRO A 76 -3.26 -4.77 5.73
C PRO A 76 -1.84 -5.03 6.23
N ARG A 77 -1.69 -5.07 7.55
CA ARG A 77 -0.46 -5.45 8.25
C ARG A 77 -0.78 -6.53 9.27
N ILE A 78 0.15 -7.46 9.46
CA ILE A 78 0.04 -8.48 10.49
C ILE A 78 1.41 -8.71 11.13
N MET A 79 1.44 -8.81 12.46
CA MET A 79 2.61 -9.18 13.23
C MET A 79 2.46 -10.61 13.74
N LEU A 80 3.50 -11.41 13.59
CA LEU A 80 3.48 -12.85 13.79
C LEU A 80 4.71 -13.27 14.59
N VAL A 81 4.55 -14.27 15.46
CA VAL A 81 5.69 -15.03 15.98
C VAL A 81 6.15 -16.01 14.90
N ILE A 82 7.46 -16.12 14.66
CA ILE A 82 8.05 -17.02 13.68
C ILE A 82 7.65 -18.46 13.99
N GLY A 83 7.18 -19.19 12.97
CA GLY A 83 6.66 -20.56 13.13
C GLY A 83 5.16 -20.62 13.43
N GLN A 84 4.51 -19.49 13.66
CA GLN A 84 3.06 -19.41 13.78
C GLN A 84 2.41 -18.98 12.46
N GLN A 85 1.13 -19.33 12.34
CA GLN A 85 0.26 -18.91 11.26
C GLN A 85 -0.60 -17.73 11.72
N GLY A 86 -0.78 -16.74 10.86
CA GLY A 86 -1.77 -15.68 11.05
C GLY A 86 -2.71 -15.55 9.85
N THR A 87 -3.87 -14.94 10.09
CA THR A 87 -4.86 -14.68 9.04
C THR A 87 -5.30 -13.23 9.10
N VAL A 88 -5.46 -12.62 7.93
CA VAL A 88 -6.05 -11.30 7.73
C VAL A 88 -7.32 -11.50 6.91
N GLU A 89 -8.42 -10.90 7.36
CA GLU A 89 -9.68 -10.85 6.63
C GLU A 89 -10.07 -9.39 6.40
N ILE A 90 -10.45 -9.08 5.17
CA ILE A 90 -10.95 -7.77 4.75
C ILE A 90 -12.27 -8.03 4.03
N THR A 91 -13.35 -7.55 4.62
CA THR A 91 -14.70 -7.64 4.06
C THR A 91 -15.13 -6.25 3.63
N ASP A 92 -15.46 -6.10 2.36
CA ASP A 92 -16.14 -4.95 1.80
C ASP A 92 -17.41 -5.43 1.10
N GLY A 93 -18.45 -4.61 1.03
CA GLY A 93 -19.74 -4.98 0.44
C GLY A 93 -19.65 -5.46 -1.03
N SER A 94 -18.51 -5.21 -1.69
CA SER A 94 -18.22 -5.63 -3.06
C SER A 94 -17.22 -6.79 -3.19
N PHE A 95 -16.38 -7.04 -2.19
CA PHE A 95 -15.35 -8.10 -2.23
C PHE A 95 -14.95 -8.58 -0.83
N ASP A 96 -14.50 -9.82 -0.75
CA ASP A 96 -13.85 -10.37 0.45
C ASP A 96 -12.42 -10.79 0.11
N ILE A 97 -11.45 -10.37 0.91
CA ILE A 97 -10.06 -10.79 0.80
C ILE A 97 -9.67 -11.49 2.10
N SER A 98 -9.25 -12.75 2.00
CA SER A 98 -8.63 -13.47 3.10
C SER A 98 -7.18 -13.79 2.75
N ALA A 99 -6.23 -13.50 3.63
CA ALA A 99 -4.83 -13.84 3.47
C ALA A 99 -4.34 -14.65 4.69
N THR A 100 -3.83 -15.84 4.45
CA THR A 100 -3.15 -16.66 5.45
C THR A 100 -1.65 -16.50 5.27
N VAL A 101 -0.95 -16.19 6.35
CA VAL A 101 0.50 -16.03 6.38
C VAL A 101 1.08 -17.13 7.24
N ASP A 102 1.88 -17.99 6.62
CA ASP A 102 2.68 -19.02 7.27
C ASP A 102 4.14 -18.56 7.32
N SER A 103 4.81 -18.78 8.45
CA SER A 103 6.23 -18.47 8.61
C SER A 103 7.01 -19.66 9.16
N SER A 104 8.27 -19.81 8.76
CA SER A 104 9.16 -20.86 9.27
C SER A 104 10.61 -20.40 9.25
N TRP A 105 11.40 -20.86 10.22
CA TRP A 105 12.83 -20.63 10.24
C TRP A 105 13.55 -21.72 9.44
N ASN A 106 14.34 -21.34 8.44
CA ASN A 106 15.20 -22.28 7.72
C ASN A 106 16.46 -21.58 7.20
N ASP A 107 17.60 -22.27 7.25
CA ASP A 107 18.88 -21.80 6.70
C ASP A 107 19.27 -20.37 7.13
N GLY A 108 18.98 -20.01 8.38
CA GLY A 108 19.31 -18.70 8.96
C GLY A 108 18.39 -17.56 8.52
N ARG A 109 17.27 -17.86 7.86
CA ARG A 109 16.29 -16.89 7.36
C ARG A 109 14.88 -17.28 7.78
N VAL A 110 13.97 -16.31 7.80
CA VAL A 110 12.53 -16.58 7.94
C VAL A 110 11.92 -16.73 6.56
N ASN A 111 11.44 -17.91 6.22
CA ASN A 111 10.66 -18.13 5.02
C ASN A 111 9.18 -17.87 5.31
N VAL A 112 8.56 -17.06 4.47
CA VAL A 112 7.16 -16.65 4.58
C VAL A 112 6.39 -17.08 3.35
N ASP A 113 5.23 -17.70 3.56
CA ASP A 113 4.28 -18.11 2.53
C ASP A 113 2.94 -17.43 2.79
N ILE A 114 2.51 -16.59 1.84
CA ILE A 114 1.27 -15.84 1.93
C ILE A 114 0.31 -16.41 0.89
N LYS A 115 -0.81 -16.96 1.35
CA LYS A 115 -1.89 -17.47 0.50
C LYS A 115 -3.07 -16.53 0.59
N THR A 116 -3.46 -15.93 -0.52
CA THR A 116 -4.61 -15.03 -0.57
C THR A 116 -5.76 -15.72 -1.30
N ALA A 117 -6.98 -15.41 -0.90
CA ALA A 117 -8.20 -15.72 -1.62
C ALA A 117 -9.04 -14.46 -1.74
N ILE A 118 -9.40 -14.10 -2.96
CA ILE A 118 -10.17 -12.90 -3.27
C ILE A 118 -11.51 -13.33 -3.85
N ARG A 119 -12.60 -12.96 -3.20
CA ARG A 119 -13.98 -13.28 -3.56
C ARG A 119 -14.73 -12.01 -3.94
N GLU A 120 -15.67 -12.12 -4.86
CA GLU A 120 -16.62 -11.07 -5.19
C GLU A 120 -18.02 -11.66 -5.21
N GLY A 121 -18.94 -11.08 -4.43
CA GLY A 121 -20.27 -11.66 -4.21
C GLY A 121 -20.20 -13.11 -3.68
N GLY A 122 -19.24 -13.40 -2.79
CA GLY A 122 -19.01 -14.74 -2.24
C GLY A 122 -18.32 -15.75 -3.18
N VAL A 123 -18.10 -15.42 -4.45
CA VAL A 123 -17.48 -16.32 -5.43
C VAL A 123 -15.97 -16.07 -5.50
N LEU A 124 -15.15 -17.12 -5.35
CA LEU A 124 -13.70 -17.04 -5.53
C LEU A 124 -13.35 -16.59 -6.95
N LYS A 125 -12.64 -15.45 -7.04
CA LYS A 125 -12.20 -14.86 -8.31
C LYS A 125 -10.70 -15.03 -8.54
N SER A 126 -9.90 -15.04 -7.48
CA SER A 126 -8.46 -15.18 -7.59
C SER A 126 -7.87 -15.76 -6.31
N SER A 127 -6.76 -16.51 -6.43
CA SER A 127 -6.04 -17.05 -5.26
C SER A 127 -4.52 -16.95 -5.44
N PRO A 128 -3.96 -15.72 -5.40
CA PRO A 128 -2.53 -15.52 -5.53
C PRO A 128 -1.75 -16.07 -4.32
N ARG A 129 -0.53 -16.54 -4.57
CA ARG A 129 0.41 -17.01 -3.55
C ARG A 129 1.73 -16.27 -3.68
N ILE A 130 2.24 -15.74 -2.56
CA ILE A 130 3.54 -15.08 -2.47
C ILE A 130 4.44 -15.91 -1.57
N ARG A 131 5.69 -16.08 -2.00
CA ARG A 131 6.76 -16.64 -1.17
C ARG A 131 7.89 -15.64 -1.09
N MET A 132 8.42 -15.43 0.10
CA MET A 132 9.51 -14.49 0.36
C MET A 132 10.37 -14.97 1.53
N SER A 133 11.55 -14.38 1.66
CA SER A 133 12.46 -14.63 2.79
C SER A 133 12.86 -13.33 3.45
N ILE A 134 12.90 -13.32 4.78
CA ILE A 134 13.31 -12.19 5.62
C ILE A 134 14.61 -12.57 6.32
N GLU A 135 15.58 -11.65 6.33
CA GLU A 135 16.87 -11.79 7.03
C GLU A 135 16.73 -11.44 8.53
#